data_AF-A0A8X7PH90-F1
#
_entry.id   AF-A0A8X7PH90-F1
#
_cell.length_a   1.000
_cell.length_b   1.000
_cell.length_c   1.000
_cell.angle_alpha   90.00
_cell.angle_beta   90.00
_cell.angle_gamma   90.00
#
_symmetry.space_group_name_H-M   'P 1'
#
loop_
_entity.id
_entity.type
_entity.pdbx_description
1 polymer ?
#
loop_
_entity_poly.entity_id
_entity_poly.type
_entity_poly.pdbx_seq_one_letter_code
_entity_poly.pdbx_strand_id
1 'polypeptide(L)'
;MSIRSQSYSQEEDKLLCQVYMDISQDPIKGVYQSSDQFWSRVMQAYENGKDTSWAERTKRSMQSRVQTIEKATKKLHACIKQCENRHQSGVSNDDIFNQAKLMVREDPLFKTGWKFDHVWNILKNFEKFNGGVSKKKVSTTCGSDMETENPTMDSPTQTLLMNPHLKDQGG
;
A
#
# COMPACT_ATOMS: atom_id res chain seq x y z
N MET A 1 28.79 27.01 15.17
CA MET A 1 28.67 26.64 13.75
C MET A 1 27.68 25.48 13.64
N SER A 2 26.66 25.56 12.80
CA SER A 2 25.72 24.45 12.61
C SER A 2 26.35 23.44 11.65
N ILE A 3 26.82 22.30 12.20
CA ILE A 3 27.32 21.20 11.40
C ILE A 3 26.10 20.60 10.68
N ARG A 4 25.99 20.83 9.38
CA ARG A 4 24.96 20.15 8.57
C ARG A 4 25.30 18.66 8.56
N SER A 5 24.31 17.82 8.88
CA SER A 5 24.46 16.39 8.72
C SER A 5 24.71 16.05 7.25
N GLN A 6 25.61 15.08 7.00
CA GLN A 6 25.85 14.54 5.66
C GLN A 6 24.53 14.07 5.04
N SER A 7 24.29 14.32 3.75
CA SER A 7 23.10 13.82 3.06
C SER A 7 23.11 12.30 2.94
N TYR A 8 21.95 11.68 2.78
CA TYR A 8 21.85 10.26 2.45
C TYR A 8 22.22 10.01 0.99
N SER A 9 23.04 9.00 0.71
CA SER A 9 23.29 8.53 -0.67
C SER A 9 22.15 7.64 -1.16
N GLN A 10 22.16 7.31 -2.46
CA GLN A 10 21.17 6.40 -3.02
C GLN A 10 21.34 4.98 -2.48
N GLU A 11 22.58 4.53 -2.31
CA GLU A 11 22.93 3.22 -1.75
C GLU A 11 22.50 3.13 -0.30
N GLU A 12 22.68 4.22 0.44
CA GLU A 12 22.26 4.32 1.84
C GLU A 12 20.73 4.25 1.98
N ASP A 13 20.00 4.96 1.11
CA ASP A 13 18.53 4.86 1.06
C ASP A 13 18.06 3.45 0.70
N LYS A 14 18.72 2.75 -0.24
CA LYS A 14 18.39 1.38 -0.61
C LYS A 14 18.50 0.44 0.58
N LEU A 15 19.64 0.47 1.29
CA LEU A 15 19.84 -0.36 2.48
C LEU A 15 18.81 -0.02 3.55
N LEU A 16 18.61 1.27 3.83
CA LEU A 16 17.67 1.74 4.84
C LEU A 16 16.24 1.29 4.55
N CYS A 17 15.80 1.41 3.30
CA CYS A 17 14.49 0.93 2.87
C CYS A 17 14.38 -0.59 2.97
N GLN A 18 15.39 -1.35 2.54
CA GLN A 18 15.38 -2.80 2.64
C GLN A 18 15.24 -3.28 4.09
N VAL A 19 16.09 -2.79 4.99
CA VAL A 19 16.06 -3.14 6.41
C VAL A 19 14.75 -2.74 7.07
N TYR A 20 14.26 -1.53 6.78
CA TYR A 20 12.97 -1.06 7.30
C TYR A 20 11.83 -1.99 6.88
N MET A 21 11.83 -2.40 5.61
CA MET A 21 10.83 -3.27 5.03
C MET A 21 10.83 -4.66 5.67
N ASP A 22 12.00 -5.29 5.75
CA ASP A 22 12.16 -6.63 6.33
C ASP A 22 11.64 -6.67 7.78
N ILE A 23 11.99 -5.66 8.58
CA ILE A 23 11.55 -5.58 9.99
C ILE A 23 10.06 -5.22 10.09
N SER A 24 9.54 -4.38 9.20
CA SER A 24 8.12 -3.99 9.21
C SER A 24 7.16 -5.12 8.84
N GLN A 25 7.65 -6.14 8.13
CA GLN A 25 6.87 -7.29 7.70
C GLN A 25 7.05 -8.52 8.62
N ASP A 26 7.97 -8.48 9.59
CA ASP A 26 8.23 -9.59 10.51
C ASP A 26 6.99 -9.88 11.39
N PRO A 27 6.27 -10.99 11.13
CA PRO A 27 5.04 -11.32 11.83
C PRO A 27 5.27 -11.71 13.29
N ILE A 28 6.49 -12.16 13.63
CA ILE A 28 6.85 -12.65 14.97
C ILE A 28 6.91 -11.48 15.97
N LYS A 29 7.24 -10.28 15.50
CA LYS A 29 7.54 -9.13 16.35
C LYS A 29 6.50 -8.01 16.30
N GLY A 30 5.49 -8.10 15.44
CA GLY A 30 4.58 -7.01 15.12
C GLY A 30 3.52 -6.65 16.16
N VAL A 31 3.17 -7.57 17.08
CA VAL A 31 1.94 -7.40 17.89
C VAL A 31 2.17 -6.64 19.21
N TYR A 32 3.40 -6.59 19.74
CA TYR A 32 3.69 -6.02 21.08
C TYR A 32 4.99 -5.22 21.18
N GLN A 33 5.33 -4.44 20.16
CA GLN A 33 6.58 -3.69 20.14
C GLN A 33 6.36 -2.17 20.27
N SER A 34 7.18 -1.51 21.10
CA SER A 34 7.21 -0.05 21.15
C SER A 34 7.90 0.55 19.91
N SER A 35 7.51 1.76 19.51
CA SER A 35 8.15 2.47 18.39
C SER A 35 9.68 2.57 18.57
N ASP A 36 10.15 2.85 19.79
CA ASP A 36 11.59 2.96 20.06
C ASP A 36 12.33 1.63 19.84
N GLN A 37 11.76 0.52 20.31
CA GLN A 37 12.32 -0.81 20.07
C GLN A 37 12.35 -1.11 18.57
N PHE A 38 11.32 -0.71 17.82
CA PHE A 38 11.25 -0.95 16.37
C PHE A 38 12.43 -0.28 15.67
N TRP A 39 12.61 1.00 15.95
CA TRP A 39 13.70 1.78 15.39
C TRP A 39 15.08 1.35 15.92
N SER A 40 15.19 0.79 17.13
CA SER A 40 16.43 0.16 17.61
C SER A 40 16.83 -1.03 16.73
N ARG A 41 15.89 -1.89 16.34
CA ARG A 41 16.20 -3.01 15.44
C ARG A 41 16.56 -2.54 14.05
N VAL A 42 15.84 -1.55 13.52
CA VAL A 42 16.16 -0.94 12.22
C VAL A 42 17.57 -0.37 12.23
N MET A 43 17.92 0.37 13.29
CA MET A 43 19.28 0.89 13.47
C MET A 43 20.30 -0.25 13.52
N GLN A 44 20.11 -1.24 14.38
CA GLN A 44 21.05 -2.36 14.49
C GLN A 44 21.27 -3.12 13.17
N ALA A 45 20.20 -3.43 12.45
CA ALA A 45 20.29 -4.13 11.18
C ALA A 45 20.92 -3.26 10.08
N TYR A 46 20.66 -1.95 10.08
CA TYR A 46 21.33 -1.00 9.21
C TYR A 46 22.83 -0.92 9.51
N GLU A 47 23.22 -0.80 10.78
CA GLU A 47 24.63 -0.75 11.20
C GLU A 47 25.39 -2.04 10.83
N ASN A 48 24.72 -3.20 10.85
CA ASN A 48 25.33 -4.46 10.43
C ASN A 48 25.52 -4.57 8.91
N GLY A 49 24.68 -3.88 8.12
CA GLY A 49 24.69 -3.94 6.66
C GLY A 49 25.35 -2.74 5.98
N LYS A 50 25.68 -1.68 6.74
CA LYS A 50 26.23 -0.45 6.16
C LYS A 50 27.66 -0.64 5.69
N ASP A 51 28.04 0.13 4.68
CA ASP A 51 29.44 0.27 4.32
C ASP A 51 30.19 1.06 5.40
N THR A 52 31.39 0.60 5.76
CA THR A 52 32.25 1.25 6.76
C THR A 52 32.65 2.69 6.40
N SER A 53 32.58 3.06 5.12
CA SER A 53 32.84 4.42 4.62
C SER A 53 31.68 5.39 4.84
N TRP A 54 30.49 4.90 5.18
CA TRP A 54 29.31 5.75 5.38
C TRP A 54 29.31 6.40 6.77
N ALA A 55 28.75 7.61 6.83
CA ALA A 55 28.67 8.37 8.07
C ALA A 55 27.75 7.69 9.09
N GLU A 56 28.07 7.84 10.37
CA GLU A 56 27.22 7.41 11.48
C GLU A 56 25.86 8.12 11.43
N ARG A 57 24.78 7.34 11.59
CA ARG A 57 23.41 7.86 11.58
C ARG A 57 22.77 7.71 12.96
N THR A 58 22.09 8.76 13.39
CA THR A 58 21.25 8.67 14.59
C THR A 58 19.92 8.02 14.23
N LYS A 59 19.33 7.29 15.19
CA LYS A 59 17.97 6.73 15.07
C LYS A 59 16.95 7.77 14.56
N ARG A 60 16.99 9.00 15.08
CA ARG A 60 16.12 10.10 14.66
C ARG A 60 16.34 10.48 13.19
N SER A 61 17.59 10.52 12.74
CA SER A 61 17.92 10.82 11.34
C SER A 61 17.34 9.76 10.40
N MET A 62 17.52 8.48 10.74
CA MET A 62 16.99 7.36 9.94
C MET A 62 15.46 7.38 9.89
N GLN A 63 14.82 7.58 11.05
CA GLN A 63 13.37 7.68 11.13
C GLN A 63 12.84 8.82 10.25
N SER A 64 13.46 10.00 10.34
CA SER A 64 13.09 11.15 9.51
C SER A 64 13.24 10.83 8.02
N ARG A 65 14.36 10.20 7.63
CA ARG A 65 14.63 9.83 6.23
C ARG A 65 13.59 8.85 5.69
N VAL A 66 13.31 7.77 6.41
CA VAL A 66 12.27 6.79 6.03
C VAL A 66 10.91 7.47 5.90
N GLN A 67 10.53 8.33 6.84
CA GLN A 67 9.24 9.05 6.76
C GLN A 67 9.17 9.96 5.53
N THR A 68 10.26 10.62 5.14
CA THR A 68 10.31 11.40 3.90
C THR A 68 10.10 10.52 2.67
N ILE A 69 10.78 9.37 2.59
CA ILE A 69 10.65 8.43 1.48
C ILE A 69 9.23 7.85 1.43
N GLU A 70 8.69 7.43 2.58
CA GLU A 70 7.33 6.90 2.70
C GLU A 70 6.29 7.91 2.22
N LYS A 71 6.39 9.17 2.66
CA LYS A 71 5.47 10.24 2.24
C LYS A 71 5.51 10.45 0.72
N ALA A 72 6.70 10.51 0.14
CA ALA A 72 6.87 10.64 -1.30
C ALA A 72 6.28 9.43 -2.05
N THR A 73 6.53 8.22 -1.55
CA THR A 73 6.07 6.97 -2.17
C THR A 73 4.55 6.86 -2.16
N LYS A 74 3.92 7.19 -1.02
CA LYS A 74 2.45 7.25 -0.90
C LYS A 74 1.85 8.26 -1.88
N LYS A 75 2.47 9.43 -2.03
CA LYS A 75 2.02 10.43 -3.01
C LYS A 75 2.10 9.89 -4.44
N LEU A 76 3.21 9.23 -4.80
CA LEU A 76 3.37 8.64 -6.12
C LEU A 76 2.33 7.55 -6.38
N HIS A 77 2.08 6.64 -5.44
CA HIS A 77 0.99 5.65 -5.55
C HIS A 77 -0.38 6.31 -5.75
N ALA A 78 -0.68 7.37 -5.03
CA ALA A 78 -1.93 8.10 -5.20
C ALA A 78 -2.06 8.73 -6.60
N CYS A 79 -0.95 9.20 -7.19
CA CYS A 79 -0.92 9.72 -8.56
C CYS A 79 -1.05 8.60 -9.60
N ILE A 80 -0.39 7.45 -9.40
CA ILE A 80 -0.52 6.26 -10.26
C ILE A 80 -1.99 5.82 -10.31
N LYS A 81 -2.62 5.63 -9.14
CA LYS A 81 -4.04 5.25 -9.04
C LYS A 81 -4.96 6.26 -9.72
N GLN A 82 -4.65 7.55 -9.65
CA GLN A 82 -5.40 8.58 -10.37
C GLN A 82 -5.23 8.48 -11.89
N CYS A 83 -4.05 8.12 -12.38
CA CYS A 83 -3.82 7.90 -13.81
C CYS A 83 -4.56 6.64 -14.31
N GLU A 84 -4.50 5.54 -13.55
CA GLU A 84 -5.22 4.29 -13.84
C GLU A 84 -6.74 4.51 -13.90
N ASN A 85 -7.31 5.22 -12.92
CA ASN A 85 -8.75 5.48 -12.84
C ASN A 85 -9.30 6.36 -13.97
N ARG A 86 -8.43 7.09 -14.70
CA ARG A 86 -8.84 7.90 -15.85
C ARG A 86 -9.11 7.05 -17.10
N HIS A 87 -9.01 5.72 -17.01
CA HIS A 87 -9.37 4.73 -18.05
C HIS A 87 -8.88 5.12 -19.45
N GLN A 88 -7.60 5.48 -19.55
CA GLN A 88 -6.96 5.71 -20.84
C GLN A 88 -6.68 4.34 -21.47
N SER A 89 -7.55 3.87 -22.36
CA SER A 89 -7.29 2.66 -23.12
C SER A 89 -6.04 2.86 -23.98
N GLY A 90 -5.02 2.00 -23.79
CA GLY A 90 -3.83 1.97 -24.64
C GLY A 90 -2.56 2.65 -24.10
N VAL A 91 -2.56 3.17 -22.86
CA VAL A 91 -1.31 3.64 -22.21
C VAL A 91 -0.56 2.47 -21.54
N SER A 92 0.77 2.50 -21.64
CA SER A 92 1.62 1.54 -20.97
C SER A 92 1.76 1.85 -19.46
N ASN A 93 2.22 0.87 -18.68
CA ASN A 93 2.54 1.10 -17.26
C ASN A 93 3.62 2.17 -17.07
N ASP A 94 4.57 2.28 -18.02
CA ASP A 94 5.62 3.29 -17.99
C ASP A 94 5.04 4.69 -18.26
N ASP A 95 4.06 4.81 -19.16
CA ASP A 95 3.35 6.07 -19.41
C ASP A 95 2.59 6.53 -18.16
N ILE A 96 1.86 5.61 -17.52
CA ILE A 96 1.15 5.86 -16.26
C ILE A 96 2.14 6.32 -15.17
N PHE A 97 3.29 5.66 -15.05
CA PHE A 97 4.31 6.01 -14.07
C PHE A 97 4.93 7.39 -14.34
N ASN A 98 5.25 7.69 -15.60
CA ASN A 98 5.79 8.98 -16.01
C ASN A 98 4.77 10.11 -15.78
N GLN A 99 3.51 9.89 -16.14
CA GLN A 99 2.43 10.85 -15.87
C GLN A 99 2.25 11.07 -14.36
N ALA A 100 2.31 10.01 -13.56
CA ALA A 100 2.23 10.14 -12.10
C ALA A 100 3.37 11.00 -11.53
N LYS A 101 4.61 10.87 -12.04
CA LYS A 101 5.73 11.74 -11.64
C LYS A 101 5.49 13.20 -11.99
N LEU A 102 4.84 13.50 -13.10
CA LEU A 102 4.45 14.87 -13.46
C LEU A 102 3.45 15.42 -12.44
N MET A 103 2.42 14.64 -12.10
CA MET A 103 1.43 15.01 -11.07
C MET A 103 2.05 15.22 -9.68
N VAL A 104 3.12 14.48 -9.33
CA VAL A 104 3.86 14.70 -8.08
C VAL A 104 4.54 16.09 -8.09
N ARG A 105 5.10 16.52 -9.22
CA ARG A 105 5.78 17.82 -9.34
C ARG A 105 4.83 19.01 -9.21
N GLU A 106 3.56 18.83 -9.57
CA GLU A 106 2.51 19.84 -9.40
C GLU A 106 2.13 20.07 -7.93
N ASP A 107 2.49 19.15 -7.03
CA ASP A 107 2.21 19.28 -5.60
C ASP A 107 3.17 20.29 -4.93
N PRO A 108 2.66 21.33 -4.24
CA PRO A 108 3.48 22.32 -3.54
C PRO A 108 4.43 21.75 -2.48
N LEU A 109 4.16 20.55 -1.96
CA LEU A 109 5.02 19.84 -1.01
C LEU A 109 6.17 19.08 -1.69
N PHE A 110 6.06 18.83 -2.99
CA PHE A 110 7.00 18.06 -3.79
C PHE A 110 7.45 18.84 -5.02
N LYS A 111 7.72 20.15 -4.88
CA LYS A 111 8.14 21.04 -5.98
C LYS A 111 9.35 20.54 -6.77
N THR A 112 10.23 19.78 -6.12
CA THR A 112 11.40 19.19 -6.78
C THR A 112 11.10 17.85 -7.47
N GLY A 113 9.83 17.44 -7.49
CA GLY A 113 9.33 16.17 -8.02
C GLY A 113 9.72 14.95 -7.19
N TRP A 114 9.46 13.80 -7.79
CA TRP A 114 9.93 12.49 -7.33
C TRP A 114 11.46 12.38 -7.44
N LYS A 115 12.11 11.90 -6.39
CA LYS A 115 13.58 11.78 -6.27
C LYS A 115 14.08 10.40 -5.84
N PHE A 116 13.17 9.45 -5.69
CA PHE A 116 13.43 8.17 -5.01
C PHE A 116 13.32 6.99 -5.99
N ASP A 117 13.71 7.21 -7.24
CA ASP A 117 13.71 6.16 -8.29
C ASP A 117 14.52 4.93 -7.86
N HIS A 118 15.62 5.14 -7.16
CA HIS A 118 16.53 4.10 -6.70
C HIS A 118 15.92 3.14 -5.66
N VAL A 119 14.89 3.56 -4.92
CA VAL A 119 14.18 2.71 -3.93
C VAL A 119 12.80 2.27 -4.39
N TRP A 120 12.30 2.78 -5.51
CA TRP A 120 10.96 2.44 -6.01
C TRP A 120 10.72 0.94 -6.12
N ASN A 121 11.68 0.20 -6.68
CA ASN A 121 11.56 -1.25 -6.85
C ASN A 121 11.47 -2.03 -5.53
N ILE A 122 11.99 -1.48 -4.44
CA ILE A 122 11.90 -2.06 -3.10
C ILE A 122 10.51 -1.78 -2.51
N LEU A 123 9.99 -0.57 -2.72
CA LEU A 123 8.79 -0.09 -2.03
C LEU A 123 7.47 -0.35 -2.76
N LYS A 124 7.49 -0.56 -4.08
CA LYS A 124 6.28 -0.67 -4.92
C LYS A 124 5.34 -1.83 -4.54
N ASN A 125 5.88 -2.89 -3.93
CA ASN A 125 5.10 -4.06 -3.53
C ASN A 125 4.61 -3.96 -2.07
N PHE A 126 4.86 -2.84 -1.39
CA PHE A 126 4.50 -2.72 0.01
C PHE A 126 3.02 -2.37 0.19
N GLU A 127 2.24 -3.32 0.71
CA GLU A 127 0.80 -3.16 0.93
C GLU A 127 0.45 -1.92 1.76
N LYS A 128 1.30 -1.54 2.73
CA LYS A 128 1.10 -0.35 3.58
C LYS A 128 1.19 0.97 2.81
N PHE A 129 1.80 0.98 1.62
CA PHE A 129 1.94 2.17 0.78
C PHE A 129 0.91 2.23 -0.36
N ASN A 130 0.19 1.14 -0.65
CA ASN A 130 -0.79 1.05 -1.75
C ASN A 130 -2.13 1.77 -1.51
N GLY A 131 -2.22 2.68 -0.54
CA GLY A 131 -3.37 3.59 -0.44
C GLY A 131 -4.73 2.92 -0.15
N GLY A 132 -4.72 1.78 0.55
CA GLY A 132 -5.90 1.20 1.19
C GLY A 132 -6.76 0.30 0.29
N VAL A 133 -6.57 -1.00 0.45
CA VAL A 133 -7.61 -1.88 0.99
C VAL A 133 -6.94 -2.76 2.01
N SER A 134 -7.04 -2.40 3.29
CA SER A 134 -6.98 -3.42 4.33
C SER A 134 -8.07 -4.41 3.96
N LYS A 135 -7.71 -5.59 3.43
CA LYS A 135 -8.60 -6.73 3.50
C LYS A 135 -8.84 -6.92 4.98
N LYS A 136 -9.96 -6.42 5.51
CA LYS A 136 -10.47 -6.83 6.81
C LYS A 136 -10.50 -8.35 6.71
N LYS A 137 -9.57 -9.04 7.36
CA LYS A 137 -9.79 -10.42 7.71
C LYS A 137 -11.02 -10.36 8.60
N VAL A 138 -12.16 -10.73 8.02
CA VAL A 138 -13.31 -11.13 8.81
C VAL A 138 -12.77 -12.24 9.70
N SER A 139 -12.55 -11.89 10.96
CA SER A 139 -12.46 -12.87 12.02
C SER A 139 -13.81 -13.56 11.99
N THR A 140 -13.86 -14.74 11.41
CA THR A 140 -14.94 -15.69 11.61
C THR A 140 -15.01 -15.95 13.10
N THR A 141 -15.95 -15.27 13.77
CA THR A 141 -16.44 -15.67 15.07
C THR A 141 -17.02 -17.06 14.90
N CYS A 142 -16.41 -18.07 15.51
CA CYS A 142 -16.99 -19.39 15.66
C CYS A 142 -17.77 -19.44 16.97
N GLY A 143 -18.95 -20.07 16.91
CA GLY A 143 -19.67 -20.57 18.08
C GLY A 143 -20.91 -19.78 18.49
N SER A 144 -21.99 -19.94 17.73
CA SER A 144 -23.33 -19.88 18.32
C SER A 144 -24.04 -21.20 18.01
N ASP A 145 -24.10 -22.05 19.03
CA ASP A 145 -25.08 -23.14 19.15
C ASP A 145 -25.99 -22.79 20.32
N MET A 146 -27.28 -22.57 20.03
CA MET A 146 -28.45 -23.06 20.77
C MET A 146 -29.72 -22.58 20.03
N GLU A 147 -30.38 -23.53 19.35
CA GLU A 147 -31.82 -23.88 19.43
C GLU A 147 -32.83 -22.78 19.85
N THR A 148 -34.05 -22.62 19.31
CA THR A 148 -35.00 -23.31 18.41
C THR A 148 -36.03 -22.20 18.03
N GLU A 149 -36.71 -22.17 16.88
CA GLU A 149 -38.06 -22.72 16.67
C GLU A 149 -38.52 -22.32 15.25
N ASN A 150 -39.19 -23.25 14.57
CA ASN A 150 -39.83 -23.14 13.24
C ASN A 150 -41.15 -22.33 13.35
N PRO A 151 -41.68 -21.70 12.27
CA PRO A 151 -42.66 -22.43 11.45
C PRO A 151 -42.59 -22.16 9.93
N THR A 152 -42.90 -23.24 9.22
CA THR A 152 -43.14 -23.44 7.80
C THR A 152 -44.23 -22.52 7.21
N MET A 153 -44.03 -22.02 5.98
CA MET A 153 -45.11 -21.98 4.97
C MET A 153 -44.57 -21.89 3.53
N ASP A 154 -45.13 -22.78 2.70
CA ASP A 154 -44.86 -23.12 1.30
C ASP A 154 -44.88 -21.96 0.28
N SER A 155 -44.02 -22.04 -0.74
CA SER A 155 -44.37 -21.56 -2.08
C SER A 155 -43.50 -22.19 -3.18
N PRO A 156 -44.09 -22.84 -4.22
CA PRO A 156 -43.35 -23.61 -5.20
C PRO A 156 -42.92 -22.80 -6.44
N THR A 157 -41.68 -23.04 -6.83
CA THR A 157 -41.13 -23.34 -8.16
C THR A 157 -41.72 -22.69 -9.43
N GLN A 158 -40.79 -22.07 -10.17
CA GLN A 158 -40.89 -21.56 -11.54
C GLN A 158 -41.31 -22.61 -12.58
N THR A 159 -42.00 -22.19 -13.65
CA THR A 159 -41.88 -22.84 -14.96
C THR A 159 -42.07 -21.82 -16.09
N LEU A 160 -41.03 -21.71 -16.93
CA LEU A 160 -40.97 -21.06 -18.23
C LEU A 160 -41.66 -21.95 -19.29
N LEU A 161 -42.55 -21.41 -20.14
CA LEU A 161 -42.62 -21.80 -21.57
C LEU A 161 -43.52 -20.87 -22.43
N MET A 162 -42.93 -20.41 -23.54
CA MET A 162 -43.49 -20.17 -24.90
C MET A 162 -44.81 -19.38 -25.13
N ASN A 163 -44.67 -18.27 -25.87
CA ASN A 163 -45.65 -17.68 -26.83
C ASN A 163 -45.98 -18.67 -28.00
N PRO A 164 -46.82 -18.37 -29.05
CA PRO A 164 -47.64 -17.19 -29.40
C PRO A 164 -49.06 -17.46 -30.03
N HIS A 165 -49.83 -16.37 -30.30
CA HIS A 165 -50.78 -16.12 -31.42
C HIS A 165 -52.11 -16.92 -31.59
N LEU A 166 -53.27 -16.23 -31.47
CA LEU A 166 -54.36 -15.99 -32.47
C LEU A 166 -55.61 -15.47 -31.73
N LYS A 167 -56.13 -14.26 -32.03
CA LYS A 167 -57.36 -14.00 -32.82
C LYS A 167 -58.54 -14.93 -32.48
N ASP A 168 -59.62 -14.38 -31.91
CA ASP A 168 -60.89 -14.20 -32.64
C ASP A 168 -61.93 -13.34 -31.87
N GLN A 169 -62.90 -12.85 -32.62
CA GLN A 169 -63.97 -11.91 -32.23
C GLN A 169 -65.17 -12.58 -31.54
N GLY A 170 -66.02 -11.75 -30.92
CA GLY A 170 -67.47 -11.86 -31.10
C GLY A 170 -68.29 -12.06 -29.84
N GLY A 171 -69.21 -11.12 -29.58
CA GLY A 171 -70.28 -11.23 -28.58
C GLY A 171 -70.62 -9.90 -27.93
#